data_AF-A0A8S0GTZ8-F1
#
_entry.id   AF-A0A8S0GTZ8-F1
#
_cell.length_a   1.000
_cell.length_b   1.000
_cell.length_c   1.000
_cell.angle_alpha   90.00
_cell.angle_beta   90.00
_cell.angle_gamma   90.00
#
_symmetry.space_group_name_H-M   'P 1'
#
loop_
_entity.id
_entity.type
_entity.pdbx_description
1 polymer ?
#
loop_
_entity_poly.entity_id
_entity_poly.type
_entity_poly.pdbx_seq_one_letter_code
_entity_poly.pdbx_strand_id
1 'polypeptide(L)'
;MTYRYKVAVVFLLGFFIDCVNIFMSAVALPTIAAQLQVSSAAVAWVANAYILGLTLVIAISTWLAARFGNRQVLCASMLLFSVAGLMCGLADSFMPLVFWRLVQGMAGGLLIPLGRH
;
A
#
# COMPACT_ATOMS: atom_id res chain seq x y z
N MET A 1 2.71 1.67 -30.90
CA MET A 1 3.29 1.03 -29.70
C MET A 1 2.87 1.72 -28.37
N THR A 2 1.76 2.45 -28.29
CA THR A 2 1.96 3.81 -27.74
C THR A 2 1.31 4.17 -26.39
N TYR A 3 0.20 3.55 -25.95
CA TYR A 3 -0.47 3.95 -24.68
C TYR A 3 -0.50 2.85 -23.62
N ARG A 4 -0.89 1.63 -24.01
CA ARG A 4 -1.02 0.48 -23.10
C ARG A 4 0.32 0.10 -22.44
N TYR A 5 1.41 0.13 -23.21
CA TYR A 5 2.77 -0.08 -22.68
C TYR A 5 3.20 1.00 -21.69
N LYS A 6 2.84 2.27 -21.91
CA LYS A 6 3.18 3.36 -20.98
C LYS A 6 2.46 3.19 -19.63
N VAL A 7 1.18 2.82 -19.67
CA VAL A 7 0.40 2.53 -18.45
C VAL A 7 0.96 1.30 -17.72
N ALA A 8 1.32 0.25 -18.46
CA ALA A 8 1.92 -0.95 -17.88
C ALA A 8 3.28 -0.65 -17.20
N VAL A 9 4.14 0.18 -17.82
CA VAL A 9 5.42 0.58 -17.23
C VAL A 9 5.21 1.40 -15.95
N VAL A 10 4.30 2.38 -15.97
CA VAL A 10 3.97 3.18 -14.77
C VAL A 10 3.42 2.31 -13.65
N PHE A 11 2.55 1.36 -13.98
CA PHE A 11 2.02 0.38 -13.03
C PHE A 11 3.13 -0.51 -12.46
N LEU A 12 3.98 -1.10 -13.30
CA LEU A 12 5.07 -1.98 -12.87
C LEU A 12 6.07 -1.25 -11.97
N LEU A 13 6.37 0.02 -12.27
CA LEU A 13 7.20 0.86 -11.41
C LEU A 13 6.52 1.14 -10.06
N GLY A 14 5.22 1.44 -10.06
CA GLY A 14 4.45 1.61 -8.83
C GLY A 14 4.41 0.33 -7.98
N PHE A 15 4.18 -0.81 -8.62
CA PHE A 15 4.20 -2.13 -7.98
C PHE A 15 5.59 -2.48 -7.43
N PHE A 16 6.65 -2.16 -8.16
CA PHE A 16 8.02 -2.33 -7.68
C PHE A 16 8.28 -1.49 -6.42
N ILE A 17 7.86 -0.22 -6.41
CA ILE A 17 7.97 0.66 -5.24
C ILE A 17 7.17 0.08 -4.05
N ASP A 18 6.00 -0.50 -4.31
CA ASP A 18 5.19 -1.14 -3.29
C ASP A 18 5.88 -2.38 -2.68
N CYS A 19 6.47 -3.25 -3.51
CA CYS A 19 7.30 -4.36 -3.03
C CYS A 19 8.47 -3.87 -2.17
N VAL A 20 9.19 -2.84 -2.62
CA VAL A 20 10.29 -2.24 -1.86
C VAL A 20 9.80 -1.71 -0.51
N ASN A 21 8.63 -1.06 -0.46
CA ASN A 21 8.03 -0.59 0.78
C ASN A 21 7.75 -1.76 1.74
N ILE A 22 7.20 -2.88 1.27
CA ILE A 22 6.95 -4.06 2.11
C ILE A 22 8.27 -4.60 2.71
N PHE A 23 9.29 -4.80 1.88
CA PHE A 23 10.58 -5.34 2.34
C PHE A 23 11.32 -4.39 3.28
N MET A 24 11.37 -3.10 2.96
CA MET A 24 11.97 -2.07 3.82
C MET A 24 11.33 -2.10 5.21
N SER A 25 10.01 -2.25 5.27
CA SER A 25 9.27 -2.27 6.52
C SER A 25 9.62 -3.48 7.35
N ALA A 26 9.67 -4.67 6.74
CA ALA A 26 10.06 -5.90 7.41
C ALA A 26 11.45 -5.80 8.04
N VAL A 27 12.40 -5.12 7.38
CA VAL A 27 13.74 -4.84 7.92
C VAL A 27 13.71 -3.79 9.03
N ALA A 28 12.82 -2.81 8.96
CA ALA A 28 12.69 -1.74 9.96
C ALA A 28 11.93 -2.17 11.23
N LEU A 29 11.06 -3.19 11.16
CA LEU A 29 10.24 -3.64 12.30
C LEU A 29 11.03 -3.88 13.60
N PRO A 30 12.19 -4.57 13.60
CA PRO A 30 12.96 -4.77 14.83
C PRO A 30 13.44 -3.46 15.46
N THR A 31 13.86 -2.50 14.63
CA THR A 31 14.29 -1.16 15.06
C THR A 31 13.11 -0.36 15.62
N ILE A 32 11.95 -0.41 14.95
CA ILE A 32 10.71 0.24 15.41
C ILE A 32 10.26 -0.36 16.75
N ALA A 33 10.36 -1.68 16.93
CA ALA A 33 10.05 -2.36 18.19
C ALA A 33 10.94 -1.87 19.33
N ALA A 34 12.25 -1.75 19.07
CA ALA A 34 13.23 -1.28 20.05
C ALA A 34 13.02 0.20 20.43
N GLN A 35 12.75 1.06 19.43
CA GLN A 35 12.54 2.50 19.63
C GLN A 35 11.23 2.81 20.36
N LEU A 36 10.15 2.12 20.00
CA LEU A 36 8.82 2.36 20.60
C LEU A 36 8.59 1.52 21.86
N GLN A 37 9.57 0.70 22.30
CA GLN A 37 9.47 -0.18 23.48
C GLN A 37 8.23 -1.10 23.46
N VAL A 38 7.80 -1.54 22.28
CA VAL A 38 6.59 -2.36 22.11
C VAL A 38 6.95 -3.83 21.89
N SER A 39 6.09 -4.74 22.33
CA SER A 39 6.29 -6.17 22.13
C SER A 39 6.41 -6.54 20.65
N SER A 40 7.19 -7.59 20.35
CA SER A 40 7.31 -8.15 19.00
C SER A 40 5.95 -8.56 18.41
N ALA A 41 5.02 -9.02 19.26
CA ALA A 41 3.65 -9.33 18.88
C ALA A 41 2.86 -8.09 18.42
N ALA A 42 3.05 -6.95 19.07
CA ALA A 42 2.44 -5.70 18.62
C ALA A 42 3.03 -5.28 17.26
N VAL A 43 4.36 -5.29 17.11
CA VAL A 43 5.01 -4.87 15.85
C VAL A 43 4.60 -5.73 14.64
N ALA A 44 4.24 -7.00 14.83
CA ALA A 44 3.66 -7.83 13.78
C ALA A 44 2.35 -7.23 13.19
N TRP A 45 1.59 -6.44 13.96
CA TRP A 45 0.38 -5.78 13.47
C TRP A 45 0.65 -4.74 12.39
N VAL A 46 1.86 -4.18 12.31
CA VAL A 46 2.25 -3.24 11.24
C VAL A 46 2.17 -3.92 9.88
N ALA A 47 2.73 -5.13 9.77
CA ALA A 47 2.69 -5.93 8.55
C ALA A 47 1.28 -6.50 8.29
N ASN A 48 0.63 -7.03 9.32
CA ASN A 48 -0.73 -7.58 9.19
C ASN A 48 -1.74 -6.52 8.77
N ALA A 49 -1.68 -5.30 9.31
CA ALA A 49 -2.59 -4.22 8.94
C ALA A 49 -2.48 -3.85 7.46
N TYR A 50 -1.25 -3.80 6.93
CA TYR A 50 -1.03 -3.60 5.49
C TYR A 50 -1.67 -4.73 4.66
N ILE A 51 -1.42 -6.00 5.01
CA ILE A 51 -1.99 -7.15 4.28
C ILE A 51 -3.52 -7.18 4.38
N LEU A 52 -4.08 -6.86 5.55
CA LEU A 52 -5.52 -6.77 5.78
C LEU A 52 -6.15 -5.70 4.89
N GLY A 53 -5.58 -4.49 4.86
CA GLY A 53 -6.03 -3.41 3.99
C GLY A 53 -5.98 -3.81 2.51
N LEU A 54 -4.88 -4.44 2.09
CA LEU A 54 -4.71 -4.94 0.74
C LEU A 54 -5.78 -5.98 0.38
N THR A 55 -6.02 -6.95 1.25
CA THR A 55 -6.99 -8.04 1.02
C THR A 55 -8.44 -7.54 0.97
N LEU A 56 -8.81 -6.62 1.87
CA LEU A 56 -10.13 -5.97 1.89
C LEU A 56 -10.42 -5.27 0.57
N VAL A 57 -9.43 -4.54 0.06
CA VAL A 57 -9.62 -3.71 -1.11
C VAL A 57 -9.52 -4.50 -2.41
N ILE A 58 -8.82 -5.64 -2.46
CA ILE A 58 -8.82 -6.51 -3.65
C ILE A 58 -10.24 -6.92 -4.05
N ALA A 59 -11.10 -7.26 -3.10
CA ALA A 59 -12.49 -7.62 -3.40
C ALA A 59 -13.26 -6.42 -3.98
N ILE A 60 -13.07 -5.24 -3.38
CA ILE A 60 -13.78 -4.01 -3.72
C ILE A 60 -13.24 -3.35 -5.00
N SER A 61 -11.95 -3.51 -5.29
CA SER A 61 -11.27 -2.85 -6.41
C SER A 61 -11.83 -3.30 -7.75
N THR A 62 -12.31 -4.54 -7.85
CA THR A 62 -13.01 -5.05 -9.04
C THR A 62 -14.30 -4.28 -9.33
N TRP A 63 -15.10 -3.98 -8.30
CA TRP A 63 -16.31 -3.17 -8.42
C TRP A 63 -15.99 -1.69 -8.63
N LEU A 64 -14.99 -1.15 -7.92
CA LEU A 64 -14.58 0.25 -8.04
C LEU A 64 -14.05 0.57 -9.44
N ALA A 65 -13.27 -0.34 -10.01
CA ALA A 65 -12.74 -0.25 -11.37
C ALA A 65 -13.86 -0.26 -12.42
N ALA A 66 -14.89 -1.09 -12.23
CA ALA A 66 -16.06 -1.12 -13.10
C ALA A 66 -16.91 0.16 -13.01
N ARG A 67 -16.95 0.81 -11.85
CA ARG A 67 -17.77 2.01 -11.58
C ARG A 67 -17.10 3.32 -12.00
N PHE A 68 -15.83 3.51 -11.66
CA PHE A 68 -15.09 4.78 -11.83
C PHE A 68 -14.07 4.75 -12.97
N GLY A 69 -13.82 3.57 -13.55
CA GLY A 69 -12.87 3.39 -14.63
C GLY A 69 -11.42 3.23 -14.15
N ASN A 70 -10.70 2.34 -14.84
CA ASN A 70 -9.35 1.90 -14.47
C ASN A 70 -8.33 3.04 -14.28
N ARG A 71 -8.41 4.11 -15.10
CA ARG A 71 -7.43 5.21 -15.06
C ARG A 71 -7.57 6.08 -13.81
N GLN A 72 -8.79 6.43 -13.43
CA GLN A 72 -9.03 7.26 -12.25
C GLN A 72 -8.69 6.50 -10.97
N VAL A 73 -9.07 5.23 -10.92
CA VAL A 73 -8.76 4.34 -9.79
C VAL A 73 -7.26 4.17 -9.61
N LEU A 74 -6.50 3.96 -10.70
CA LEU A 74 -5.03 3.89 -10.65
C LEU A 74 -4.41 5.18 -10.11
N CYS A 75 -4.80 6.34 -10.65
CA CYS A 75 -4.20 7.61 -10.20
C CYS A 75 -4.55 7.90 -8.73
N ALA A 76 -5.78 7.64 -8.31
CA ALA A 76 -6.20 7.82 -6.93
C ALA A 76 -5.46 6.89 -5.97
N SER A 77 -5.26 5.62 -6.36
CA SER A 77 -4.53 4.65 -5.54
C SER A 77 -3.06 5.01 -5.40
N MET A 78 -2.40 5.45 -6.47
CA MET A 78 -1.02 5.93 -6.42
C MET A 78 -0.85 7.14 -5.49
N LEU A 79 -1.74 8.12 -5.60
CA LEU A 79 -1.71 9.30 -4.72
C LEU A 79 -1.93 8.91 -3.25
N LEU A 80 -2.94 8.06 -2.98
CA LEU A 80 -3.23 7.60 -1.63
C LEU A 80 -2.07 6.78 -1.04
N PHE A 81 -1.43 5.94 -1.86
CA PHE A 81 -0.29 5.13 -1.46
C PHE A 81 0.91 6.01 -1.06
N SER A 82 1.23 7.01 -1.87
CA SER A 82 2.32 7.95 -1.58
C SER A 82 2.05 8.78 -0.32
N VAL A 83 0.84 9.32 -0.17
CA VAL A 83 0.46 10.10 1.02
C VAL A 83 0.49 9.23 2.28
N ALA A 84 -0.09 8.03 2.24
CA ALA A 84 -0.08 7.12 3.38
C ALA A 84 1.35 6.70 3.77
N GLY A 85 2.23 6.45 2.79
CA GLY A 85 3.65 6.16 3.03
C GLY A 85 4.40 7.32 3.70
N LEU A 86 4.13 8.56 3.28
CA LEU A 86 4.69 9.76 3.94
C LEU A 86 4.19 9.88 5.38
N MET A 87 2.89 9.65 5.62
CA MET A 87 2.32 9.70 6.97
C MET A 87 2.86 8.57 7.86
N CYS A 88 3.15 7.38 7.31
CA CYS A 88 3.84 6.32 8.03
C CYS A 88 5.25 6.74 8.49
N GLY A 89 5.98 7.48 7.65
CA GLY A 89 7.32 7.98 7.98
C GLY A 89 7.33 9.10 9.03
N LEU A 90 6.23 9.83 9.15
CA LEU A 90 6.02 10.90 10.14
C LEU A 90 5.28 10.43 11.40
N ALA A 91 5.02 9.12 11.53
CA ALA A 91 4.25 8.61 12.65
C ALA A 91 5.12 8.48 13.91
N ASP A 92 4.82 9.29 14.92
CA ASP A 92 5.53 9.30 16.21
C ASP A 92 5.05 8.23 17.21
N SER A 93 4.11 7.37 16.81
CA SER A 93 3.49 6.40 17.70
C SER A 93 3.03 5.15 16.97
N PHE A 94 2.96 4.04 17.71
CA PHE A 94 2.63 2.73 17.17
C PHE A 94 1.22 2.68 16.52
N MET A 95 0.20 3.21 17.20
CA MET A 95 -1.18 3.16 16.73
C MET A 95 -1.42 3.91 15.40
N PRO A 96 -0.98 5.17 15.23
CA PRO A 96 -1.10 5.87 13.94
C PRO A 96 -0.26 5.20 12.84
N LEU A 97 0.90 4.62 13.17
CA LEU A 97 1.71 3.87 12.20
C LEU A 97 0.96 2.64 11.66
N VAL A 98 0.28 1.88 12.52
CA VAL A 98 -0.57 0.74 12.12
C VAL A 98 -1.76 1.21 11.27
N PHE A 99 -2.40 2.32 11.66
CA PHE A 99 -3.51 2.88 10.89
C PHE A 99 -3.10 3.30 9.48
N TRP A 100 -2.02 4.07 9.35
CA TRP A 100 -1.51 4.51 8.04
C TRP A 100 -1.03 3.34 7.20
N ARG A 101 -0.53 2.27 7.82
CA ARG A 101 -0.20 1.01 7.12
C ARG A 101 -1.40 0.32 6.53
N LEU A 102 -2.51 0.28 7.27
CA LEU A 102 -3.77 -0.24 6.77
C LEU A 102 -4.23 0.58 5.56
N VAL A 103 -4.20 1.91 5.65
CA VAL A 103 -4.53 2.81 4.53
C VAL A 103 -3.61 2.61 3.34
N GLN A 104 -2.31 2.42 3.58
CA GLN A 104 -1.33 2.16 2.51
C GLN A 104 -1.59 0.82 1.83
N GLY A 105 -1.94 -0.23 2.59
CA GLY A 105 -2.32 -1.54 2.04
C GLY A 105 -3.59 -1.47 1.21
N MET A 106 -4.60 -0.73 1.68
CA MET A 106 -5.82 -0.43 0.91
C MET A 106 -5.48 0.20 -0.44
N ALA A 107 -4.58 1.20 -0.45
CA ALA A 107 -4.13 1.83 -1.69
C ALA A 107 -3.39 0.86 -2.63
N GLY A 108 -2.54 -0.02 -2.10
CA GLY A 108 -1.85 -1.07 -2.87
C GLY A 108 -2.81 -2.04 -3.56
N GLY A 109 -3.86 -2.47 -2.87
CA GLY A 109 -4.88 -3.40 -3.41
C GLY A 109 -5.67 -2.83 -4.61
N LEU A 110 -5.76 -1.51 -4.75
CA LEU A 110 -6.41 -0.83 -5.88
C LEU A 110 -5.56 -0.80 -7.16
N LEU A 111 -4.29 -1.19 -7.10
CA LEU A 111 -3.40 -1.23 -8.28
C LEU A 111 -3.69 -2.45 -9.18
N ILE A 112 -4.21 -3.54 -8.61
CA ILE A 112 -4.42 -4.85 -9.28
C ILE A 112 -5.36 -4.85 -10.52
N PRO A 113 -6.38 -3.98 -10.68
CA PRO A 113 -7.34 -4.07 -11.80
C PRO A 113 -6.74 -3.90 -13.22
N LEU A 114 -5.49 -3.47 -13.35
CA LEU A 114 -4.93 -3.07 -14.65
C LEU A 114 -4.46 -4.21 -15.56
N GLY A 115 -4.36 -5.44 -15.06
CA GLY A 115 -3.90 -6.58 -15.85
C GLY A 115 -4.90 -7.14 -16.87
N ARG A 116 -6.15 -6.65 -16.90
CA ARG A 116 -7.25 -7.35 -17.59
C ARG A 116 -7.78 -6.76 -18.90
N HIS A 117 -7.33 -5.61 -19.40
CA HIS A 117 -7.84 -5.08 -20.69
C HIS A 117 -6.84 -4.46 -21.65
#